data_AF-A0A3C1UI77-F1
#
_entry.id   AF-A0A3C1UI77-F1
#
_cell.length_a   1.000
_cell.length_b   1.000
_cell.length_c   1.000
_cell.angle_alpha   90.00
_cell.angle_beta   90.00
_cell.angle_gamma   90.00
#
_symmetry.space_group_name_H-M   'P 1'
#
loop_
_entity.id
_entity.type
_entity.pdbx_description
1 polymer ?
#
loop_
_entity_poly.entity_id
_entity_poly.type
_entity_poly.pdbx_seq_one_letter_code
_entity_poly.pdbx_strand_id
1 'polypeptide(L)'
;AVNLRKNGKSYSEIQEILSIPKTTLSDWFKNESWSKDISVFLNEKSKKVSTVRLLKLNSEKKAHLQKLYAEARLEAAEEFKMLKNDPLFISGMMLYWGEGDKVSLHQVKISNSDPEMIKIALHFLYKICGSSSDRIWLGLLLYPDSKS
;
A
#
# COMPACT_ATOMS: atom_id res chain seq x y z
N ALA A 1 -24.66 -34.06 -10.70
CA ALA A 1 -23.80 -32.93 -11.12
C ALA A 1 -24.39 -32.08 -12.25
N VAL A 2 -24.79 -32.66 -13.39
CA VAL A 2 -25.28 -31.91 -14.58
C VAL A 2 -26.44 -30.96 -14.28
N ASN A 3 -27.49 -31.44 -13.60
CA ASN A 3 -28.66 -30.62 -13.26
C ASN A 3 -28.27 -29.43 -12.37
N LEU A 4 -27.46 -29.67 -11.32
CA LEU A 4 -26.93 -28.59 -10.47
C LEU A 4 -26.14 -27.55 -11.29
N ARG A 5 -25.30 -28.00 -12.22
CA ARG A 5 -24.53 -27.11 -13.08
C ARG A 5 -25.45 -26.27 -13.97
N LYS A 6 -26.42 -26.90 -14.66
CA LYS A 6 -27.42 -26.21 -15.49
C LYS A 6 -28.27 -25.21 -14.70
N ASN A 7 -28.51 -25.45 -13.41
CA ASN A 7 -29.16 -24.50 -12.50
C ASN A 7 -28.24 -23.36 -12.03
N GLY A 8 -27.06 -23.21 -12.63
CA GLY A 8 -26.14 -22.12 -12.36
C GLY A 8 -25.19 -22.34 -11.18
N LYS A 9 -25.06 -23.55 -10.64
CA LYS A 9 -24.10 -23.82 -9.55
C LYS A 9 -22.65 -23.83 -10.05
N SER A 10 -21.75 -23.23 -9.27
CA SER A 10 -20.30 -23.32 -9.47
C SER A 10 -19.76 -24.72 -9.15
N TYR A 11 -18.56 -25.05 -9.62
CA TYR A 11 -17.94 -26.34 -9.29
C TYR A 11 -17.63 -26.47 -7.79
N SER A 12 -17.34 -25.36 -7.11
CA SER A 12 -17.19 -25.35 -5.65
C SER A 12 -18.48 -25.74 -4.94
N GLU A 13 -19.60 -25.14 -5.32
CA GLU A 13 -20.90 -25.49 -4.73
C GLU A 13 -21.31 -26.93 -5.05
N ILE A 14 -21.03 -27.42 -6.27
CA ILE A 14 -21.33 -28.81 -6.64
C ILE A 14 -20.44 -29.77 -5.86
N GLN A 15 -19.16 -29.44 -5.66
CA GLN A 15 -18.27 -30.22 -4.80
C GLN A 15 -18.80 -30.27 -3.37
N GLU A 16 -19.22 -29.15 -2.79
CA GLU A 16 -19.75 -29.13 -1.41
C GLU A 16 -21.01 -29.99 -1.27
N ILE A 17 -21.88 -29.99 -2.29
CA ILE A 17 -23.15 -30.74 -2.26
C ILE A 17 -22.92 -32.24 -2.50
N LEU A 18 -22.04 -32.61 -3.44
CA LEU A 18 -21.90 -33.99 -3.92
C LEU A 18 -20.57 -34.65 -3.53
N SER A 19 -19.67 -33.91 -2.86
CA SER A 19 -18.29 -34.34 -2.54
C SER A 19 -17.46 -34.78 -3.75
N ILE A 20 -17.82 -34.34 -4.97
CA ILE A 20 -17.08 -34.65 -6.20
C ILE A 20 -15.92 -33.65 -6.36
N PRO A 21 -14.68 -34.11 -6.63
CA PRO A 21 -13.55 -33.22 -6.86
C PRO A 21 -13.80 -32.20 -7.99
N LYS A 22 -13.33 -30.96 -7.81
CA LYS A 22 -13.47 -29.90 -8.84
C LYS A 22 -12.80 -30.27 -10.16
N THR A 23 -11.69 -30.99 -10.10
CA THR A 23 -10.97 -31.49 -11.28
C THR A 23 -11.88 -32.38 -12.12
N THR A 24 -12.57 -33.32 -11.48
CA THR A 24 -13.56 -34.19 -12.12
C THR A 24 -14.71 -33.40 -12.74
N LEU A 25 -15.26 -32.41 -12.02
CA LEU A 25 -16.33 -31.54 -12.55
C LEU A 25 -15.84 -30.70 -13.74
N SER A 26 -14.61 -30.17 -13.66
CA SER A 26 -13.97 -29.44 -14.75
C SER A 26 -13.83 -30.32 -15.98
N ASP A 27 -13.34 -31.54 -15.82
CA ASP A 27 -13.17 -32.49 -16.92
C ASP A 27 -14.50 -32.90 -17.56
N TRP A 28 -15.56 -33.09 -16.76
CA TRP A 28 -16.89 -33.43 -17.28
C TRP A 28 -17.53 -32.32 -18.11
N PHE A 29 -17.26 -31.06 -17.77
CA PHE A 29 -17.97 -29.93 -18.34
C PHE A 29 -17.12 -29.04 -19.25
N LYS A 30 -15.82 -29.28 -19.40
CA LYS A 30 -14.90 -28.42 -20.20
C LYS A 30 -15.28 -28.30 -21.67
N ASN A 31 -15.89 -29.32 -22.25
CA ASN A 31 -16.25 -29.35 -23.67
C ASN A 31 -17.69 -28.87 -23.92
N GLU A 32 -18.46 -28.63 -22.86
CA GLU A 32 -19.86 -28.22 -22.94
C GLU A 32 -19.98 -26.70 -23.08
N SER A 33 -20.47 -26.22 -24.23
CA SER A 33 -20.64 -24.78 -24.50
C SER A 33 -21.52 -24.10 -23.45
N TRP A 34 -22.66 -24.70 -23.12
CA TRP A 34 -23.59 -24.20 -22.11
C TRP A 34 -22.96 -24.09 -20.71
N SER A 35 -21.97 -24.93 -20.37
CA SER A 35 -21.27 -24.82 -19.07
C SER A 35 -20.28 -23.65 -19.08
N LYS A 36 -19.70 -23.32 -20.23
CA LYS A 36 -18.84 -22.14 -20.38
C LYS A 36 -19.66 -20.86 -20.20
N ASP A 37 -20.86 -20.79 -20.77
CA ASP A 37 -21.76 -19.63 -20.62
C ASP A 37 -22.12 -19.39 -19.14
N ILE A 38 -22.37 -20.48 -18.39
CA ILE A 38 -22.62 -20.41 -16.95
C ILE A 38 -21.39 -19.90 -16.19
N SER A 39 -20.18 -20.31 -16.60
CA SER A 39 -18.94 -19.76 -16.01
C SER A 39 -18.80 -18.27 -16.25
N VAL A 40 -19.12 -17.77 -17.46
CA VAL A 40 -19.10 -16.35 -17.78
C VAL A 40 -20.09 -15.59 -16.89
N PHE A 41 -21.34 -16.04 -16.83
CA PHE A 41 -22.38 -15.44 -16.00
C PHE A 41 -21.99 -15.38 -14.51
N LEU A 42 -21.48 -16.49 -13.96
CA LEU A 42 -21.03 -16.54 -12.57
C LEU A 42 -19.86 -15.61 -12.31
N ASN A 43 -18.92 -15.52 -13.25
CA ASN A 43 -17.77 -14.62 -13.14
C ASN A 43 -18.23 -13.15 -13.18
N GLU A 44 -19.15 -12.78 -14.07
CA GLU A 44 -19.71 -11.43 -14.12
C GLU A 44 -20.46 -11.06 -12.84
N LYS A 45 -21.28 -11.98 -12.32
CA LYS A 45 -21.97 -11.80 -11.03
C LYS A 45 -20.96 -11.60 -9.90
N SER A 46 -19.94 -12.45 -9.83
CA SER A 46 -18.87 -12.35 -8.83
C SER A 46 -18.12 -11.02 -8.94
N LYS A 47 -17.76 -10.60 -10.16
CA LYS A 47 -17.09 -9.32 -10.43
C LYS A 47 -17.91 -8.14 -9.92
N LYS A 48 -19.22 -8.10 -10.20
CA LYS A 48 -20.11 -7.02 -9.71
C LYS A 48 -20.08 -6.93 -8.18
N VAL A 49 -20.23 -8.07 -7.50
CA VAL A 49 -20.20 -8.12 -6.03
C VAL A 49 -18.82 -7.70 -5.49
N SER A 50 -17.73 -8.18 -6.08
CA SER A 50 -16.38 -7.80 -5.67
C SER A 50 -16.11 -6.31 -5.87
N THR A 51 -16.57 -5.74 -6.99
CA THR A 51 -16.41 -4.31 -7.29
C THR A 51 -17.13 -3.46 -6.24
N VAL A 52 -18.39 -3.78 -5.91
CA VAL A 52 -19.13 -3.06 -4.86
C VAL A 52 -18.40 -3.14 -3.52
N ARG A 53 -17.91 -4.33 -3.15
CA ARG A 53 -17.14 -4.52 -1.91
C ARG A 53 -15.84 -3.70 -1.90
N LEU A 54 -15.10 -3.69 -3.01
CA LEU A 54 -13.86 -2.92 -3.14
C LEU A 54 -14.13 -1.42 -3.05
N LEU A 55 -15.17 -0.92 -3.70
CA LEU A 55 -15.57 0.49 -3.62
C LEU A 55 -15.90 0.89 -2.18
N LYS A 56 -16.67 0.06 -1.47
CA LYS A 56 -16.99 0.29 -0.05
C LYS A 56 -15.72 0.34 0.80
N LEU A 57 -14.86 -0.68 0.72
CA LEU A 57 -13.60 -0.71 1.45
C LEU A 57 -12.70 0.50 1.14
N ASN A 58 -12.64 0.91 -0.12
CA ASN A 58 -11.87 2.09 -0.54
C ASN A 58 -12.45 3.38 0.04
N SER A 59 -13.78 3.53 0.07
CA SER A 59 -14.42 4.69 0.71
C SER A 59 -14.16 4.76 2.21
N GLU A 60 -14.23 3.62 2.92
CA GLU A 60 -13.94 3.53 4.36
C GLU A 60 -12.48 3.87 4.64
N LYS A 61 -11.54 3.27 3.89
CA LYS A 61 -10.11 3.59 3.97
C LYS A 61 -9.85 5.07 3.71
N LYS A 62 -10.48 5.65 2.68
CA LYS A 62 -10.34 7.08 2.35
C LYS A 62 -10.82 7.96 3.49
N ALA A 63 -11.99 7.68 4.06
CA ALA A 63 -12.54 8.44 5.18
C ALA A 63 -11.63 8.36 6.42
N HIS A 64 -11.13 7.15 6.72
CA HIS A 64 -10.18 6.95 7.81
C HIS A 64 -8.88 7.72 7.60
N LEU A 65 -8.29 7.64 6.41
CA LEU A 65 -7.05 8.35 6.08
C LEU A 65 -7.24 9.88 6.11
N GLN A 66 -8.39 10.38 5.66
CA GLN A 66 -8.72 11.80 5.77
C GLN A 66 -8.77 12.27 7.22
N LYS A 67 -9.33 11.45 8.11
CA LYS A 67 -9.34 11.75 9.55
C LYS A 67 -7.92 11.80 10.12
N LEU A 68 -7.09 10.79 9.83
CA LEU A 68 -5.69 10.77 10.27
C LEU A 68 -4.90 11.98 9.76
N TYR A 69 -5.10 12.38 8.50
CA TYR A 69 -4.44 13.57 7.96
C TYR A 69 -4.95 14.87 8.59
N ALA A 70 -6.23 14.95 8.96
CA ALA A 70 -6.75 16.11 9.65
C ALA A 70 -6.14 16.23 11.05
N GLU A 71 -6.06 15.13 11.78
CA GLU A 71 -5.42 15.06 13.11
C GLU A 71 -3.94 15.42 13.02
N ALA A 72 -3.19 14.81 12.10
CA ALA A 72 -1.78 15.09 11.88
C ALA A 72 -1.52 16.57 11.51
N ARG A 73 -2.44 17.22 10.78
CA ARG A 73 -2.32 18.67 10.47
C ARG A 73 -2.49 19.54 11.70
N LEU A 74 -3.38 19.17 12.62
CA LEU A 74 -3.57 19.91 13.86
C LEU A 74 -2.34 19.75 14.77
N GLU A 75 -1.85 18.53 14.91
CA GLU A 75 -0.62 18.23 15.66
C GLU A 75 0.58 18.99 15.09
N ALA A 76 0.79 18.94 13.76
CA ALA A 76 1.86 19.67 13.10
C ALA A 76 1.77 21.19 13.29
N ALA A 77 0.56 21.76 13.36
CA ALA A 77 0.39 23.19 13.62
C ALA A 77 0.81 23.56 15.06
N GLU A 78 0.51 22.71 16.04
CA GLU A 78 0.96 22.93 17.43
C GLU A 78 2.46 22.70 17.58
N GLU A 79 3.02 21.64 17.00
CA GLU A 79 4.46 21.40 16.96
C GLU A 79 5.22 22.56 16.32
N PHE A 80 4.73 23.07 15.19
CA PHE A 80 5.33 24.22 14.52
C PHE A 80 5.35 25.45 15.43
N LYS A 81 4.28 25.74 16.18
CA LYS A 81 4.28 26.88 17.12
C LYS A 81 5.39 26.77 18.16
N MET A 82 5.67 25.55 18.64
CA MET A 82 6.71 25.28 19.63
C MET A 82 8.12 25.32 19.02
N LEU A 83 8.28 24.79 17.81
CA LEU A 83 9.58 24.53 17.19
C LEU A 83 10.02 25.56 16.15
N LYS A 84 9.16 26.50 15.72
CA LYS A 84 9.49 27.47 14.66
C LYS A 84 10.74 28.32 14.88
N ASN A 85 11.20 28.45 16.12
CA ASN A 85 12.43 29.18 16.48
C ASN A 85 13.61 28.24 16.80
N ASP A 86 13.41 26.93 16.77
CA ASP A 86 14.46 25.93 16.95
C ASP A 86 15.29 25.84 15.66
N PRO A 87 16.60 26.14 15.71
CA PRO A 87 17.44 26.10 14.52
C PRO A 87 17.51 24.72 13.87
N LEU A 88 17.54 23.64 14.66
CA LEU A 88 17.62 22.27 14.15
C LEU A 88 16.32 21.88 13.45
N PHE A 89 15.16 22.28 13.98
CA PHE A 89 13.87 22.07 13.32
C PHE A 89 13.82 22.77 11.96
N ILE A 90 14.15 24.07 11.93
CA ILE A 90 14.13 24.84 10.68
C ILE A 90 15.16 24.29 9.68
N SER A 91 16.39 24.02 10.11
CA SER A 91 17.42 23.45 9.23
C SER A 91 17.02 22.08 8.68
N GLY A 92 16.47 21.19 9.51
CA GLY A 92 16.01 19.88 9.07
C GLY A 92 14.83 19.96 8.08
N MET A 93 13.88 20.85 8.33
CA MET A 93 12.77 21.11 7.41
C MET A 93 13.25 21.65 6.06
N MET A 94 14.17 22.62 6.07
CA MET A 94 14.75 23.18 4.84
C MET A 94 15.57 22.14 4.08
N LEU A 95 16.33 21.31 4.80
CA LEU A 95 17.12 20.23 4.21
C LEU A 95 16.21 19.18 3.55
N TYR A 96 15.14 18.74 4.21
CA TYR A 96 14.17 17.84 3.58
C TYR A 96 13.46 18.51 2.39
N TRP A 97 13.18 19.81 2.46
CA TRP A 97 12.58 20.53 1.35
C TRP A 97 13.52 20.63 0.14
N GLY A 98 14.83 20.80 0.34
CA GLY A 98 15.82 20.85 -0.74
C GLY A 98 16.21 19.46 -1.28
N GLU A 99 16.58 18.56 -0.38
CA GLU A 99 17.31 17.31 -0.66
C GLU A 99 16.48 16.04 -0.37
N GLY A 100 15.24 16.21 0.09
CA GLY A 100 14.35 15.11 0.45
C GLY A 100 13.63 14.48 -0.75
N ASP A 101 13.43 13.16 -0.67
CA ASP A 101 12.55 12.42 -1.57
C ASP A 101 11.08 12.73 -1.26
N LYS A 102 10.38 13.32 -2.23
CA LYS A 102 8.96 13.68 -2.14
C LYS A 102 8.06 12.73 -2.93
N VAL A 103 8.65 11.73 -3.60
CA VAL A 103 7.93 10.77 -4.43
C VAL A 103 7.45 9.60 -3.57
N SER A 104 8.30 9.12 -2.67
CA SER A 104 7.92 8.04 -1.76
C SER A 104 7.00 8.52 -0.66
N LEU A 105 5.81 7.89 -0.56
CA LEU A 105 4.82 8.22 0.46
C LEU A 105 5.04 7.50 1.80
N HIS A 106 5.96 6.53 1.85
CA HIS A 106 6.08 5.60 2.97
C HIS A 106 7.47 5.62 3.63
N GLN A 107 8.36 6.50 3.18
CA GLN A 107 9.69 6.65 3.77
C GLN A 107 10.12 8.11 3.70
N VAL A 108 10.90 8.54 4.69
CA VAL A 108 11.64 9.80 4.64
C VAL A 108 13.04 9.46 4.17
N LYS A 109 13.45 10.02 3.02
CA LYS A 109 14.81 9.85 2.48
C LYS A 109 15.41 11.21 2.18
N ILE A 110 16.64 11.42 2.63
CA ILE A 110 17.48 12.57 2.31
C ILE A 110 18.77 12.02 1.72
N SER A 111 19.26 12.60 0.64
CA SER A 111 20.48 12.14 -0.03
C SER A 111 21.30 13.35 -0.44
N ASN A 112 22.55 13.38 -0.03
CA ASN A 112 23.47 14.47 -0.31
C ASN A 112 24.92 13.96 -0.27
N SER A 113 25.80 14.58 -1.05
CA SER A 113 27.22 14.24 -1.09
C SER A 113 28.03 14.84 0.06
N ASP A 114 27.53 15.88 0.72
CA ASP A 114 28.16 16.49 1.90
C ASP A 114 27.81 15.71 3.17
N PRO A 115 28.80 15.09 3.86
CA PRO A 115 28.56 14.36 5.11
C PRO A 115 27.99 15.23 6.24
N GLU A 116 28.29 16.53 6.27
CA GLU A 116 27.77 17.43 7.31
C GLU A 116 26.26 17.66 7.14
N MET A 117 25.77 17.75 5.89
CA MET A 117 24.33 17.80 5.63
C MET A 117 23.63 16.52 6.10
N ILE A 118 24.24 15.35 5.87
CA ILE A 118 23.71 14.06 6.35
C ILE A 118 23.68 14.01 7.88
N LYS A 119 24.70 14.53 8.58
CA LYS A 119 24.70 14.62 10.05
C LYS A 119 23.57 15.51 10.57
N ILE A 120 23.30 16.64 9.93
CA ILE A 120 22.17 17.51 10.30
C ILE A 120 20.84 16.78 10.10
N ALA A 121 20.66 16.09 8.97
CA ALA A 121 19.48 15.26 8.73
C ALA A 121 19.28 14.20 9.83
N LEU A 122 20.35 13.50 10.21
CA LEU A 122 20.30 12.51 11.28
C LEU A 122 19.93 13.15 12.62
N HIS A 123 20.54 14.27 13.00
CA HIS A 123 20.19 14.97 14.23
C HIS A 123 18.73 15.43 14.23
N PHE A 124 18.22 15.92 13.11
CA PHE A 124 16.81 16.28 12.96
C PHE A 124 15.90 15.06 13.18
N LEU A 125 16.19 13.92 12.54
CA LEU A 125 15.41 12.70 12.70
C LEU A 125 15.43 12.17 14.15
N TYR A 126 16.58 12.20 14.81
CA TYR A 126 16.72 11.71 16.18
C TYR A 126 16.09 12.65 17.22
N LYS A 127 16.32 13.96 17.09
CA LYS A 127 15.99 14.94 18.14
C LYS A 127 14.63 15.58 17.95
N ILE A 128 14.23 15.85 16.72
CA ILE A 128 12.95 16.49 16.42
C ILE A 128 11.90 15.44 16.07
N CYS A 129 12.20 14.51 15.16
CA CYS A 129 11.24 13.46 14.79
C CYS A 129 11.18 12.28 15.78
N GLY A 130 12.07 12.25 16.78
CA GLY A 130 12.11 11.18 17.80
C GLY A 130 12.35 9.77 17.24
N SER A 131 12.94 9.66 16.05
CA SER A 131 13.18 8.37 15.39
C SER A 131 14.27 7.59 16.12
N SER A 132 14.07 6.29 16.30
CA SER A 132 15.08 5.39 16.88
C SER A 132 16.05 4.87 15.82
N SER A 133 17.25 4.46 16.24
CA SER A 133 18.32 4.04 15.32
C SER A 133 17.97 2.79 14.50
N ASP A 134 17.11 1.90 15.02
CA ASP A 134 16.59 0.72 14.31
C ASP A 134 15.67 1.06 13.13
N ARG A 135 15.22 2.33 13.03
CA ARG A 135 14.34 2.81 11.96
C ARG A 135 15.07 3.65 10.91
N ILE A 136 16.38 3.86 11.07
CA ILE A 136 17.18 4.71 10.19
C ILE A 136 18.24 3.85 9.51
N TRP A 137 18.21 3.85 8.17
CA TRP A 137 19.21 3.18 7.35
C TRP A 137 20.04 4.20 6.56
N LEU A 138 21.35 3.99 6.53
CA LEU A 138 22.28 4.76 5.71
C LEU A 138 22.66 3.95 4.48
N GLY A 139 22.60 4.58 3.31
CA GLY A 139 23.02 4.00 2.04
C GLY A 139 24.07 4.88 1.38
N LEU A 140 25.07 4.26 0.76
CA LEU A 140 26.09 4.93 -0.03
C LEU A 140 25.91 4.57 -1.51
N LEU A 141 25.79 5.58 -2.36
CA LEU A 141 25.74 5.38 -3.81
C LEU A 141 27.15 5.58 -4.37
N LEU A 142 27.77 4.48 -4.80
CA LEU A 142 29.10 4.48 -5.43
C LEU A 142 28.94 4.47 -6.94
N TYR A 143 29.66 5.36 -7.63
CA TYR A 143 29.76 5.34 -9.08
C TYR A 143 31.09 4.68 -9.47
N PRO A 144 31.13 3.85 -10.53
CA PRO A 144 32.37 3.20 -10.98
C PRO A 144 33.52 4.18 -11.22
N ASP A 145 33.21 5.42 -11.59
CA ASP A 145 34.18 6.46 -11.95
C ASP A 145 34.55 7.39 -10.79
N SER A 146 34.03 7.18 -9.57
CA SER A 146 34.43 7.96 -8.40
C SER A 146 35.83 7.55 -7.98
N LYS A 147 36.85 8.24 -8.51
CA LYS A 147 38.24 8.11 -8.06
C LYS A 147 38.33 8.56 -6.60
N SER A 148 38.68 7.62 -5.73
CA SER A 148 39.11 7.86 -4.35
C SER A 148 40.42 8.64 -4.31
#